data_AF-A0A8W8P347-F1
#
_entry.id   AF-A0A8W8P347-F1
#
_cell.length_a   1.000
_cell.length_b   1.000
_cell.length_c   1.000
_cell.angle_alpha   90.00
_cell.angle_beta   90.00
_cell.angle_gamma   90.00
#
_symmetry.space_group_name_H-M   'P 1'
#
loop_
_entity.id
_entity.type
_entity.pdbx_description
1 polymer ?
#
loop_
_entity_poly.entity_id
_entity_poly.type
_entity_poly.pdbx_seq_one_letter_code
_entity_poly.pdbx_strand_id
1 'polypeptide(L)'
;MGLSLQAQLCIVVFGIVLSSCIHLHEFRKLDGYSFSVYLADYCPRNETEWKARSTAINCTDKNGYACLPNKNITELLEFCYTIPFIWIEEGKQHKLHLSSCFQ
;
A
#
# COMPACT_ATOMS: atom_id res chain seq x y z
N MET A 1 35.86 10.44 -27.15
CA MET A 1 34.72 11.36 -27.27
C MET A 1 34.27 11.72 -25.85
N GLY A 2 34.76 12.82 -25.30
CA GLY A 2 34.38 13.27 -23.95
C GLY A 2 33.08 14.05 -24.00
N LEU A 3 32.15 13.79 -23.08
CA LEU A 3 30.94 14.58 -22.94
C LEU A 3 31.29 15.98 -22.38
N SER A 4 30.59 17.01 -22.84
CA SER A 4 30.79 18.39 -22.36
C SER A 4 30.44 18.52 -20.87
N LEU A 5 31.08 19.48 -20.19
CA LEU A 5 30.82 19.79 -18.77
C LEU A 5 29.32 20.06 -18.50
N GLN A 6 28.64 20.67 -19.47
CA GLN A 6 27.20 20.92 -19.43
C GLN A 6 26.38 19.62 -19.42
N ALA A 7 26.74 18.64 -20.26
CA ALA A 7 26.08 17.35 -20.30
C ALA A 7 26.27 16.55 -19.00
N GLN A 8 27.46 16.63 -18.39
CA GLN A 8 27.71 16.01 -17.08
C GLN A 8 26.84 16.64 -15.97
N LEU A 9 26.71 17.97 -15.96
CA LEU A 9 25.88 18.68 -14.99
C LEU A 9 24.40 18.28 -15.12
N CYS A 10 23.89 18.19 -16.34
CA CYS A 10 22.51 17.74 -16.61
C CYS A 10 22.23 16.32 -16.12
N ILE A 11 23.18 15.38 -16.31
CA ILE A 11 23.03 13.99 -15.87
C ILE A 11 22.94 13.92 -14.34
N VAL A 12 23.80 14.65 -13.63
CA VAL A 12 23.80 14.68 -12.16
C VAL A 12 22.48 15.24 -11.62
N VAL A 13 22.02 16.37 -12.17
CA VAL A 13 20.75 16.99 -11.76
C VAL A 13 19.57 16.05 -12.04
N PHE A 14 19.53 15.43 -13.21
CA PHE A 14 18.48 14.48 -13.58
C PHE A 14 18.48 13.25 -12.67
N GLY A 15 19.66 12.71 -12.33
CA GLY A 15 19.81 11.61 -11.39
C GLY A 15 19.29 11.95 -9.98
N ILE A 16 19.58 13.16 -9.48
CA ILE A 16 19.09 13.63 -8.17
C ILE A 16 17.56 13.77 -8.17
N VAL A 17 16.98 14.33 -9.23
CA VAL A 17 15.52 14.49 -9.37
C VAL A 17 14.84 13.13 -9.43
N LEU A 18 15.34 12.21 -10.27
CA LEU A 18 14.80 10.85 -10.37
C LEU A 18 14.90 10.08 -9.06
N SER A 19 16.05 10.15 -8.38
CA SER A 19 16.25 9.50 -7.08
C SER A 19 15.27 10.00 -6.02
N SER A 20 15.03 11.32 -5.97
CA SER A 20 14.09 11.93 -5.03
C SER A 20 12.64 11.50 -5.30
N CYS A 21 12.25 11.39 -6.58
CA CYS A 21 10.92 10.90 -6.97
C CYS A 21 10.69 9.44 -6.60
N ILE A 22 11.71 8.59 -6.74
CA ILE A 22 11.62 7.16 -6.37
C ILE A 22 11.44 7.01 -4.84
N HIS A 23 12.13 7.83 -4.04
CA HIS A 23 12.02 7.79 -2.58
C HIS A 23 10.66 8.27 -2.05
N LEU A 24 9.99 9.17 -2.76
CA LEU A 24 8.64 9.64 -2.41
C LEU A 24 7.54 8.63 -2.76
N HIS A 25 7.78 7.74 -3.72
CA HIS A 25 6.80 6.75 -4.16
C HIS A 25 6.85 5.44 -3.37
N GLU A 26 7.90 5.20 -2.57
CA GLU A 26 7.84 4.12 -1.60
C GLU A 26 6.76 4.46 -0.57
N PHE A 27 5.62 3.77 -0.66
CA PHE A 27 4.73 3.57 0.47
C PHE A 27 5.61 3.30 1.68
N ARG A 28 5.60 4.21 2.66
CA ARG A 28 6.53 4.14 3.79
C ARG A 28 6.25 2.87 4.56
N LYS A 29 7.05 1.84 4.28
CA LYS A 29 6.94 0.55 4.92
C LYS A 29 7.35 0.71 6.37
N LEU A 30 6.52 0.24 7.29
CA LEU A 30 6.82 0.26 8.71
C LEU A 30 7.53 -1.02 9.12
N ASP A 31 8.60 -0.86 9.89
CA ASP A 31 9.32 -1.96 10.53
C ASP A 31 8.63 -2.40 11.83
N GLY A 32 8.86 -3.64 12.27
CA GLY A 32 8.33 -4.17 13.54
C GLY A 32 7.02 -4.96 13.43
N TYR A 33 6.45 -5.08 12.24
CA TYR A 33 5.31 -5.95 11.95
C TYR A 33 5.78 -7.28 11.33
N SER A 34 5.04 -8.37 11.58
CA SER A 34 5.31 -9.68 10.97
C SER A 34 4.89 -9.76 9.48
N PHE A 35 4.21 -8.72 8.98
CA PHE A 35 3.75 -8.59 7.61
C PHE A 35 4.03 -7.16 7.10
N SER A 36 3.96 -6.96 5.78
CA SER A 36 4.19 -5.65 5.18
C SER A 36 3.07 -4.68 5.53
N VAL A 37 3.40 -3.65 6.30
CA VAL A 37 2.52 -2.54 6.68
C VAL A 37 3.06 -1.25 6.09
N TYR A 38 2.16 -0.41 5.58
CA TYR A 38 2.49 0.87 4.99
C TYR A 38 1.68 1.99 5.65
N LEU A 39 2.26 3.20 5.70
CA LEU A 39 1.49 4.40 6.06
C LEU A 39 0.58 4.83 4.92
N ALA A 40 -0.63 5.26 5.27
CA ALA A 40 -1.59 5.86 4.36
C ALA A 40 -1.96 7.28 4.84
N ASP A 41 -2.20 8.18 3.90
CA ASP A 41 -2.71 9.52 4.22
C ASP A 41 -4.24 9.51 4.41
N TYR A 42 -4.93 8.64 3.67
CA TYR A 42 -6.37 8.43 3.74
C TYR A 42 -6.72 6.99 3.36
N CYS A 43 -7.79 6.48 3.95
CA CYS A 43 -8.37 5.21 3.52
C CYS A 43 -9.23 5.40 2.27
N PRO A 44 -9.30 4.37 1.40
CA PRO A 44 -10.16 4.42 0.21
C PRO A 44 -11.60 4.74 0.61
N ARG A 45 -12.35 5.44 -0.23
CA ARG A 45 -13.76 5.83 0.05
C ARG A 45 -14.79 4.99 -0.69
N ASN A 46 -14.34 4.18 -1.65
CA ASN A 46 -15.19 3.37 -2.52
C ASN A 46 -14.42 2.14 -3.02
N GLU A 47 -15.14 1.21 -3.66
CA GLU A 47 -14.58 -0.05 -4.17
C GLU A 47 -13.46 0.17 -5.20
N THR A 48 -13.60 1.19 -6.06
CA THR A 48 -12.59 1.51 -7.08
C THR A 48 -11.27 1.93 -6.44
N GLU A 49 -11.32 2.86 -5.48
CA GLU A 49 -10.15 3.27 -4.70
C GLU A 49 -9.58 2.08 -3.92
N TRP A 50 -10.43 1.30 -3.26
CA TRP A 50 -10.02 0.12 -2.51
C TRP A 50 -9.26 -0.87 -3.40
N LYS A 51 -9.76 -1.14 -4.61
CA LYS A 51 -9.12 -2.04 -5.57
C LYS A 51 -7.78 -1.48 -6.05
N ALA A 52 -7.72 -0.18 -6.35
CA ALA A 52 -6.49 0.47 -6.76
C ALA A 52 -5.41 0.38 -5.67
N ARG A 53 -5.77 0.63 -4.40
CA ARG A 53 -4.86 0.51 -3.25
C ARG A 53 -4.43 -0.93 -3.00
N SER A 54 -5.37 -1.87 -3.02
CA SER A 54 -5.13 -3.31 -2.90
C SER A 54 -4.12 -3.78 -3.94
N THR A 55 -4.26 -3.37 -5.20
CA THR A 55 -3.31 -3.70 -6.27
C THR A 55 -1.97 -3.00 -6.08
N ALA A 56 -1.95 -1.72 -5.65
CA ALA A 56 -0.72 -0.95 -5.48
C ALA A 56 0.23 -1.56 -4.43
N ILE A 57 -0.30 -2.16 -3.36
CA ILE A 57 0.51 -2.86 -2.34
C ILE A 57 0.57 -4.39 -2.54
N ASN A 58 0.20 -4.88 -3.73
CA ASN A 58 0.26 -6.29 -4.14
C ASN A 58 -0.56 -7.26 -3.26
N CYS A 59 -1.73 -6.85 -2.76
CA CYS A 59 -2.68 -7.82 -2.20
C CYS A 59 -3.27 -8.68 -3.32
N THR A 60 -3.42 -9.99 -3.06
CA THR A 60 -3.91 -10.98 -4.03
C THR A 60 -5.29 -11.49 -3.63
N ASP A 61 -5.98 -12.26 -4.47
CA ASP A 61 -7.30 -12.82 -4.13
C ASP A 61 -7.31 -13.73 -2.88
N LYS A 62 -6.12 -14.16 -2.43
CA LYS A 62 -5.93 -15.00 -1.23
C LYS A 62 -5.80 -14.17 0.06
N ASN A 63 -5.54 -12.86 -0.05
CA ASN A 63 -5.28 -11.96 1.07
C ASN A 63 -6.21 -10.74 0.95
N GLY A 64 -6.81 -10.29 2.05
CA GLY A 64 -7.63 -9.08 2.02
C GLY A 64 -6.76 -7.82 2.14
N TYR A 65 -7.23 -6.70 1.63
CA TYR A 65 -6.67 -5.37 1.90
C TYR A 65 -7.41 -4.73 3.08
N ALA A 66 -6.67 -4.12 3.99
CA ALA A 66 -7.20 -3.32 5.08
C ALA A 66 -6.52 -1.95 5.13
N CYS A 67 -7.29 -0.94 5.52
CA CYS A 67 -6.80 0.39 5.89
C CYS A 67 -7.48 0.82 7.19
N LEU A 68 -6.70 1.12 8.23
CA LEU A 68 -7.22 1.46 9.56
C LEU A 68 -6.21 2.28 10.38
N PRO A 69 -6.67 3.08 11.35
CA PRO A 69 -5.78 3.80 12.24
C PRO A 69 -4.93 2.87 13.11
N ASN A 70 -3.72 3.30 13.47
CA ASN A 70 -2.88 2.63 14.45
C ASN A 70 -3.55 2.65 15.85
N LYS A 71 -2.94 1.95 16.83
CA LYS A 71 -3.47 1.85 18.20
C LYS A 71 -3.74 3.21 18.86
N ASN A 72 -2.95 4.23 18.53
CA ASN A 72 -3.05 5.56 19.13
C ASN A 72 -3.89 6.54 18.28
N ILE A 73 -4.46 6.09 17.16
CA ILE A 73 -5.27 6.89 16.22
C ILE A 73 -4.50 8.12 15.70
N THR A 74 -3.18 8.01 15.56
CA THR A 74 -2.33 9.11 15.06
C THR A 74 -2.00 8.97 13.58
N GLU A 75 -2.02 7.75 13.06
CA GLU A 75 -1.58 7.40 11.71
C GLU A 75 -2.55 6.38 11.13
N LEU A 76 -2.75 6.40 9.81
CA LEU A 76 -3.46 5.34 9.09
C LEU A 76 -2.45 4.35 8.53
N LEU A 77 -2.78 3.08 8.71
CA LEU A 77 -1.98 1.95 8.25
C LEU A 77 -2.77 1.22 7.17
N GLU A 78 -2.09 0.83 6.10
CA GLU A 78 -2.64 -0.09 5.11
C GLU A 78 -1.75 -1.33 4.97
N PHE A 79 -2.38 -2.48 4.78
CA PHE A 79 -1.68 -3.76 4.70
C PHE A 79 -2.56 -4.86 4.09
N CYS A 80 -1.90 -5.93 3.63
CA CYS A 80 -2.59 -7.16 3.26
C CYS A 80 -2.67 -8.09 4.49
N TYR A 81 -3.85 -8.67 4.75
CA TYR A 81 -4.04 -9.67 5.79
C TYR A 81 -4.41 -11.01 5.17
N THR A 82 -3.92 -12.11 5.77
CA THR A 82 -4.34 -13.45 5.38
C THR A 82 -5.81 -13.63 5.75
N ILE A 83 -6.64 -14.01 4.79
CA ILE A 83 -8.03 -14.37 5.08
C ILE A 83 -7.97 -15.75 5.73
N PRO A 84 -8.30 -15.91 7.03
CA PRO A 84 -8.39 -17.25 7.59
C PRO A 84 -9.51 -17.99 6.85
N PHE A 85 -9.19 -19.15 6.27
CA PHE A 85 -10.21 -20.05 5.74
C PHE A 85 -10.94 -20.68 6.93
N ILE A 86 -11.92 -19.97 7.47
CA ILE A 86 -12.82 -20.51 8.48
C ILE A 86 -13.93 -21.27 7.76
N TRP A 87 -14.03 -22.57 8.03
CA TRP A 87 -15.19 -23.37 7.67
C TRP A 87 -16.37 -22.89 8.52
N ILE A 88 -17.18 -21.99 7.98
CA ILE A 88 -18.47 -21.64 8.57
C ILE A 88 -19.46 -22.65 8.00
N GLU A 89 -20.01 -23.52 8.85
CA GLU A 89 -21.08 -24.44 8.46
C GLU A 89 -22.26 -23.65 7.88
N GLU A 90 -22.87 -24.19 6.82
CA GLU A 90 -23.76 -23.44 5.93
C GLU A 90 -24.96 -22.83 6.63
N GLY A 91 -24.95 -21.50 6.64
CA GLY A 91 -26.11 -20.64 6.83
C GLY A 91 -25.92 -19.34 6.05
N LYS A 92 -25.62 -19.46 4.75
CA LYS A 92 -25.25 -18.41 3.76
C LYS A 92 -23.77 -18.04 3.77
N GLN A 93 -23.06 -18.52 2.75
CA GLN A 93 -21.69 -18.12 2.43
C GLN A 93 -21.62 -16.60 2.22
N HIS A 94 -21.09 -15.88 3.21
CA HIS A 94 -20.54 -14.56 2.98
C HIS A 94 -19.03 -14.72 3.05
N LYS A 95 -18.36 -14.51 1.92
CA LYS A 95 -16.96 -14.10 1.92
C LYS A 95 -16.89 -12.92 2.89
N LEU A 96 -16.17 -13.03 4.01
CA LEU A 96 -15.85 -11.90 4.88
C LEU A 96 -14.87 -11.02 4.10
N HIS A 97 -15.41 -10.36 3.09
CA HIS A 97 -14.86 -9.16 2.55
C HIS A 97 -14.96 -8.17 3.72
N LEU A 98 -13.84 -7.70 4.25
CA LEU A 98 -13.83 -6.56 5.17
C LEU A 98 -14.29 -5.26 4.46
N SER A 99 -15.14 -5.35 3.43
CA SER A 99 -15.97 -4.24 2.97
C SER A 99 -17.05 -3.88 3.99
N SER A 100 -17.28 -4.68 5.04
CA SER A 100 -18.19 -4.35 6.14
C SER A 100 -17.69 -3.25 7.09
N CYS A 101 -16.46 -2.73 6.92
CA CYS A 101 -16.03 -1.49 7.58
C CYS A 101 -16.46 -0.21 6.82
N PHE A 102 -17.16 -0.34 5.68
CA PHE A 102 -17.72 0.79 4.91
C PHE A 102 -19.21 1.07 5.18
N GLN A 103 -19.82 0.41 6.18
CA GLN A 103 -21.21 0.66 6.57
C GLN A 103 -21.29 1.37 7.91
#